data_AF-A0A534WU37-F1
#
_entry.id   AF-A0A534WU37-F1
#
_cell.length_a   1.000
_cell.length_b   1.000
_cell.length_c   1.000
_cell.angle_alpha   90.00
_cell.angle_beta   90.00
_cell.angle_gamma   90.00
#
_symmetry.space_group_name_H-M   'P 1'
#
loop_
_entity.id
_entity.type
_entity.pdbx_description
1 polymer ?
#
loop_
_entity_poly.entity_id
_entity_poly.type
_entity_poly.pdbx_seq_one_letter_code
_entity_poly.pdbx_strand_id
1 'polypeptide(L)'
;MVRGGKGYAVLPVEAQDAQDCVQSVEVVSPSGKSCGTTSFRAASGPCRTGPITVGYDGTVMQLAPDPDPAHQEWFGQGTCYWHWWPGLFR
;
A
#
# COMPACT_ATOMS: atom_id res chain seq x y z
N MET A 1 -8.61 -2.59 10.65
CA MET A 1 -8.09 -3.14 11.92
C MET A 1 -7.19 -4.33 11.61
N VAL A 2 -6.22 -4.63 12.46
CA VAL A 2 -5.25 -5.74 12.28
C VAL A 2 -5.13 -6.58 13.54
N ARG A 3 -4.38 -7.69 13.48
CA ARG A 3 -4.12 -8.59 14.62
C ARG A 3 -5.40 -9.08 15.32
N GLY A 4 -6.41 -9.47 14.53
CA GLY A 4 -7.72 -9.88 15.04
C GLY A 4 -8.47 -8.78 15.82
N GLY A 5 -8.32 -7.51 15.40
CA GLY A 5 -8.98 -6.36 16.03
C GLY A 5 -8.20 -5.72 17.18
N LYS A 6 -6.96 -6.17 17.44
CA LYS A 6 -6.12 -5.68 18.54
C LYS A 6 -5.14 -4.59 18.12
N GLY A 7 -5.22 -4.11 16.89
CA GLY A 7 -4.39 -3.03 16.41
C GLY A 7 -5.01 -2.29 15.23
N TYR A 8 -4.41 -1.15 14.92
CA TYR A 8 -4.80 -0.28 13.82
C TYR A 8 -3.63 -0.17 12.84
N ALA A 9 -3.94 -0.23 11.55
CA ALA A 9 -2.97 0.08 10.50
C ALA A 9 -3.12 1.56 10.15
N VAL A 10 -2.03 2.31 10.24
CA VAL A 10 -1.94 3.71 9.80
C VAL A 10 -1.52 3.68 8.34
N LEU A 11 -2.41 4.14 7.47
CA LEU A 11 -2.19 4.14 6.02
C LEU A 11 -1.48 5.43 5.60
N PRO A 12 -0.48 5.35 4.71
CA PRO A 12 0.21 6.52 4.19
C PRO A 12 -0.71 7.33 3.27
N VAL A 13 -0.41 8.61 3.16
CA VAL A 13 -1.06 9.49 2.17
C VAL A 13 -0.47 9.17 0.78
N GLU A 14 -1.33 9.20 -0.24
CA GLU A 14 -0.89 9.09 -1.64
C GLU A 14 0.03 10.26 -2.00
N ALA A 15 1.11 9.96 -2.71
CA ALA A 15 2.11 10.91 -3.15
C ALA A 15 2.08 11.00 -4.67
N GLN A 16 1.97 12.23 -5.19
CA GLN A 16 1.93 12.48 -6.63
C GLN A 16 3.32 12.33 -7.27
N ASP A 17 4.36 12.79 -6.57
CA ASP A 17 5.75 12.83 -7.06
C ASP A 17 6.70 12.14 -6.08
N ALA A 18 6.40 10.89 -5.71
CA ALA A 18 7.28 10.13 -4.82
C ALA A 18 8.61 9.86 -5.53
N GLN A 19 9.73 10.22 -4.90
CA GLN A 19 11.07 9.95 -5.44
C GLN A 19 11.39 8.45 -5.46
N ASP A 20 10.79 7.70 -4.53
CA ASP A 20 10.82 6.25 -4.51
C ASP A 20 9.39 5.72 -4.30
N CYS A 21 9.00 4.72 -5.09
CA CYS A 21 7.65 4.18 -5.12
C CYS A 21 7.39 3.22 -3.93
N VAL A 22 7.53 3.76 -2.71
CA VAL A 22 7.43 3.02 -1.45
C VAL A 22 6.39 3.65 -0.53
N GLN A 23 5.54 2.82 0.06
CA GLN A 23 4.52 3.21 1.02
C GLN A 23 4.73 2.45 2.32
N SER A 24 4.68 3.14 3.46
CA SER A 24 4.89 2.52 4.77
C SER A 24 3.58 2.43 5.54
N VAL A 25 3.28 1.27 6.08
CA VAL A 25 2.16 1.04 6.99
C VAL A 25 2.69 0.79 8.38
N GLU A 26 2.28 1.62 9.33
CA GLU A 26 2.56 1.42 10.75
C GLU A 26 1.41 0.68 11.41
N VAL A 27 1.73 -0.29 12.26
CA VAL A 27 0.75 -0.94 13.12
C VAL A 27 0.86 -0.34 14.51
N VAL A 28 -0.24 0.19 15.02
CA VAL A 28 -0.34 0.75 16.37
C VAL A 28 -1.31 -0.04 17.23
N SER A 29 -0.98 -0.20 18.50
CA SER A 29 -1.88 -0.79 19.50
C SER A 29 -2.99 0.19 19.91
N PRO A 30 -4.04 -0.27 20.63
CA PRO A 30 -5.12 0.61 21.08
C PRO A 30 -4.69 1.66 22.09
N SER A 31 -3.57 1.47 22.76
CA SER A 31 -2.96 2.49 23.62
C SER A 31 -2.15 3.54 22.85
N GLY A 32 -2.10 3.44 21.52
CA GLY A 32 -1.31 4.33 20.66
C GLY A 32 0.17 3.95 20.54
N LYS A 33 0.62 2.90 21.22
CA LYS A 33 2.01 2.43 21.10
C LYS A 33 2.24 1.81 19.72
N SER A 34 3.27 2.26 19.02
CA SER A 34 3.76 1.64 17.79
C SER A 34 4.19 0.20 18.04
N CYS A 35 3.69 -0.72 17.23
CA CYS A 35 4.06 -2.13 17.20
C CYS A 35 5.05 -2.46 16.06
N GLY A 36 5.31 -1.51 15.17
CA GLY A 36 6.24 -1.64 14.06
C GLY A 36 5.70 -1.07 12.75
N THR A 37 6.62 -0.85 11.81
CA THR A 37 6.35 -0.29 10.49
C THR A 37 6.86 -1.25 9.42
N THR A 38 6.07 -1.44 8.37
CA THR A 38 6.46 -2.24 7.20
C THR A 38 6.32 -1.39 5.95
N SER A 39 7.33 -1.46 5.07
CA SER A 39 7.36 -0.70 3.82
C SER A 39 7.07 -1.61 2.63
N PHE A 40 6.25 -1.11 1.71
CA PHE A 40 5.76 -1.80 0.52
C PHE A 40 6.16 -1.03 -0.72
N ARG A 41 6.91 -1.69 -1.60
CA ARG A 41 7.34 -1.13 -2.87
C ARG A 41 6.29 -1.42 -3.94
N ALA A 42 5.70 -0.37 -4.50
CA ALA A 42 4.77 -0.46 -5.63
C ALA A 42 5.51 -0.58 -6.97
N ALA A 43 6.64 0.10 -7.13
CA ALA A 43 7.50 0.02 -8.33
C ALA A 43 8.95 0.43 -8.03
N SER A 44 9.82 0.37 -9.05
CA SER A 44 11.17 0.93 -8.98
C SER A 44 11.19 2.39 -9.44
N GLY A 45 11.90 3.25 -8.72
CA GLY A 45 12.11 4.66 -9.10
C GLY A 45 10.94 5.58 -8.74
N PRO A 46 10.92 6.80 -9.31
CA PRO A 46 9.89 7.78 -9.02
C PRO A 46 8.53 7.35 -9.55
N CYS A 47 7.46 7.62 -8.81
CA CYS A 47 6.11 7.27 -9.22
C CYS A 47 5.05 8.14 -8.52
N ARG A 48 3.83 8.07 -9.06
CA ARG A 48 2.61 8.37 -8.29
C ARG A 48 2.20 7.12 -7.51
N THR A 49 2.13 7.23 -6.19
CA THR A 49 1.64 6.11 -5.37
C THR A 49 0.12 6.04 -5.40
N GLY A 50 -0.42 4.83 -5.51
CA GLY A 50 -1.86 4.57 -5.43
C GLY A 50 -2.31 4.21 -4.02
N PRO A 51 -3.58 3.82 -3.84
CA PRO A 51 -4.09 3.41 -2.55
C PRO A 51 -3.42 2.12 -2.04
N ILE A 52 -3.15 2.10 -0.73
CA ILE A 52 -2.81 0.90 0.02
C ILE A 52 -3.88 0.65 1.07
N THR A 53 -4.37 -0.59 1.15
CA THR A 53 -5.47 -0.98 2.04
C THR A 53 -5.11 -2.23 2.82
N VAL A 54 -5.73 -2.40 3.99
CA VAL A 54 -5.53 -3.56 4.86
C VAL A 54 -6.87 -4.16 5.22
N GLY A 55 -7.10 -5.40 4.80
CA GLY A 55 -8.27 -6.20 5.14
C GLY A 55 -8.32 -6.56 6.61
N TYR A 56 -9.51 -6.90 7.11
CA TYR A 56 -9.70 -7.33 8.51
C TYR A 56 -8.99 -8.64 8.86
N ASP A 57 -8.71 -9.46 7.84
CA ASP A 57 -7.91 -10.67 7.93
C ASP A 57 -6.40 -10.40 8.01
N GLY A 58 -5.98 -9.13 7.94
CA GLY A 58 -4.59 -8.69 7.95
C GLY A 58 -3.93 -8.71 6.56
N THR A 59 -4.68 -8.96 5.49
CA THR A 59 -4.18 -8.92 4.12
C THR A 59 -3.90 -7.48 3.70
N VAL A 60 -2.71 -7.21 3.16
CA VAL A 60 -2.35 -5.90 2.61
C VAL A 60 -2.53 -5.94 1.09
N MET A 61 -3.16 -4.92 0.52
CA MET A 61 -3.32 -4.73 -0.92
C MET A 61 -2.81 -3.34 -1.31
N GLN A 62 -1.92 -3.28 -2.28
CA GLN A 62 -1.33 -2.04 -2.79
C GLN A 62 -1.58 -1.93 -4.28
N LEU A 63 -2.12 -0.79 -4.73
CA LEU A 63 -2.20 -0.51 -6.17
C LEU A 63 -0.80 -0.17 -6.67
N ALA A 64 -0.32 -0.95 -7.64
CA ALA A 64 0.92 -0.70 -8.33
C ALA A 64 0.64 0.08 -9.63
N PRO A 65 1.56 0.99 -10.03
CA PRO A 65 1.47 1.61 -11.34
C PRO A 65 1.61 0.55 -12.45
N ASP A 66 1.04 0.83 -13.62
CA ASP A 66 1.21 -0.03 -14.80
C ASP A 66 2.72 -0.15 -15.11
N PRO A 67 3.29 -1.37 -15.18
CA PRO A 67 4.69 -1.57 -15.52
C PRO A 67 5.00 -1.18 -16.97
N ASP A 68 4.00 -1.06 -17.85
CA ASP A 68 4.16 -0.57 -19.21
C ASP A 68 3.65 0.89 -19.32
N PRO A 69 4.55 1.88 -19.50
CA PRO A 69 4.16 3.29 -19.66
C PRO A 69 3.33 3.55 -20.92
N ALA A 70 3.42 2.69 -21.95
CA ALA A 70 2.63 2.86 -23.18
C ALA A 70 1.12 2.66 -22.95
N HIS A 71 0.73 1.93 -21.90
CA HIS A 71 -0.67 1.73 -21.54
C HIS A 71 -1.30 2.93 -20.82
N GLN A 72 -0.52 3.94 -20.43
CA GLN A 72 -1.05 5.14 -19.77
C GLN A 72 -1.56 6.21 -20.76
N GLU A 73 -1.18 6.13 -22.04
CA GLU A 73 -1.34 7.24 -22.99
C GLU A 73 -2.58 7.12 -23.91
N TRP A 74 -3.23 5.95 -23.96
CA TRP A 74 -4.28 5.66 -24.95
C TRP A 74 -5.67 5.52 -24.33
N PHE A 75 -6.27 6.65 -23.90
CA PHE A 75 -7.72 6.90 -23.74
C PHE A 75 -8.62 5.71 -23.27
N GLY A 76 -8.15 4.88 -22.34
CA GLY A 76 -8.88 3.72 -21.83
C GLY A 76 -8.52 3.45 -20.37
N GLN A 77 -9.33 2.63 -19.67
CA GLN A 77 -8.99 2.21 -18.30
C GLN A 77 -7.64 1.48 -18.34
N GLY A 78 -6.58 2.15 -17.87
CA GLY A 78 -5.27 1.53 -17.71
C GLY A 78 -5.40 0.24 -16.89
N THR A 79 -4.51 -0.72 -17.14
CA THR A 79 -4.59 -2.01 -16.44
C THR A 79 -4.23 -1.79 -14.97
N CYS A 80 -5.16 -2.12 -14.05
CA CYS A 80 -4.91 -1.97 -12.62
C CYS A 80 -4.08 -3.15 -12.11
N TYR A 81 -2.82 -2.90 -11.74
CA TYR A 81 -1.96 -3.90 -11.11
C TYR A 81 -2.04 -3.80 -9.59
N TRP A 82 -2.09 -4.95 -8.93
CA TRP A 82 -2.16 -5.02 -7.47
C TRP A 82 -1.06 -5.94 -6.94
N HIS A 83 -0.40 -5.49 -5.90
CA HIS A 83 0.39 -6.36 -5.03
C HIS A 83 -0.46 -6.75 -3.82
N TRP A 84 -0.37 -8.01 -3.41
CA TRP A 84 -1.09 -8.50 -2.24
C TRP A 84 -0.19 -9.34 -1.33
N TRP A 85 -0.34 -9.15 -0.02
CA TRP A 85 0.35 -9.90 1.03
C TRP A 85 -0.67 -10.49 2.00
N PRO A 86 -1.10 -11.74 1.79
CA PRO A 86 -2.16 -12.36 2.57
C PRO A 86 -1.77 -12.50 4.05
N GLY A 87 -2.64 -12.07 4.95
CA GLY A 87 -2.47 -12.25 6.40
C GLY A 87 -1.20 -11.65 7.01
N LEU A 88 -0.55 -10.69 6.35
CA LEU A 88 0.72 -10.11 6.80
C LEU A 88 0.62 -9.49 8.20
N PHE A 89 -0.52 -8.86 8.50
CA PHE A 89 -0.81 -8.26 9.81
C PHE A 89 -1.81 -9.07 10.64
N ARG A 90 -1.98 -10.36 10.36
CA ARG A 90 -2.89 -11.26 11.10
C ARG A 90 -2.45 -11.48 12.55
#